data_AF-A0A2E6RKQ9-F1
#
_entry.id   AF-A0A2E6RKQ9-F1
#
_cell.length_a   1.000
_cell.length_b   1.000
_cell.length_c   1.000
_cell.angle_alpha   90.00
_cell.angle_beta   90.00
_cell.angle_gamma   90.00
#
_symmetry.space_group_name_H-M   'P 1'
#
loop_
_entity.id
_entity.type
_entity.pdbx_description
1 polymer ?
#
loop_
_entity_poly.entity_id
_entity_poly.type
_entity_poly.pdbx_seq_one_letter_code
_entity_poly.pdbx_strand_id
1 'polypeptide(L)'
;MNKRKLSKLNNCLDTFKDSWSDLDNLMNLESNWQKIVGKDLSQECKPLKIEKNVLTIVANHPQWRQELIYYKHKLKESIAKYDINLKSIRVIQSYSNNENKKINDFAFEWENHPSRIKGSQIVICKICHCPTPKGEIQRWGKCTFCWRKDK
;
A
#
# COMPACT_ATOMS: atom_id res chain seq x y z
N MET A 1 39.03 -7.26 32.58
CA MET A 1 39.17 -7.36 31.11
C MET A 1 37.93 -8.04 30.54
N ASN A 2 37.03 -7.26 29.94
CA ASN A 2 35.75 -7.74 29.41
C ASN A 2 35.99 -8.50 28.09
N LYS A 3 35.93 -9.85 28.14
CA LYS A 3 35.96 -10.71 26.95
C LYS A 3 34.67 -10.44 26.15
N ARG A 4 34.71 -9.45 25.25
CA ARG A 4 33.63 -9.18 24.30
C ARG A 4 33.42 -10.45 23.46
N LYS A 5 32.20 -10.99 23.47
CA LYS A 5 31.83 -12.27 22.84
C LYS A 5 32.14 -12.24 21.34
N LEU A 6 33.29 -12.79 20.92
CA LEU A 6 33.69 -12.96 19.52
C LEU A 6 32.59 -13.67 18.70
N SER A 7 31.86 -14.60 19.33
CA SER A 7 30.75 -15.32 18.72
C SER A 7 29.60 -14.43 18.25
N LYS A 8 29.36 -13.28 18.90
CA LYS A 8 28.33 -12.33 18.44
C LYS A 8 28.77 -11.55 17.19
N LEU A 9 30.07 -11.25 17.07
CA LEU A 9 30.61 -10.59 15.88
C LEU A 9 30.64 -11.54 14.69
N ASN A 10 31.09 -12.78 14.87
CA ASN A 10 31.08 -13.77 13.79
C ASN A 10 29.66 -14.03 13.28
N ASN A 11 28.67 -14.18 14.18
CA ASN A 11 27.28 -14.35 13.75
C ASN A 11 26.71 -13.11 13.02
N CYS A 12 27.21 -11.91 13.33
CA CYS A 12 26.84 -10.69 12.60
C CYS A 12 27.53 -10.61 11.22
N LEU A 13 28.78 -11.09 11.12
CA LEU A 13 29.52 -11.14 9.86
C LEU A 13 28.97 -12.22 8.93
N ASP A 14 28.57 -13.37 9.47
CA ASP A 14 27.91 -14.45 8.72
C ASP A 14 26.57 -13.96 8.16
N THR A 15 25.72 -13.31 8.97
CA THR A 15 24.45 -12.73 8.48
C THR A 15 24.66 -11.62 7.46
N PHE A 16 25.74 -10.84 7.58
CA PHE A 16 26.10 -9.82 6.59
C PHE A 16 26.57 -10.45 5.27
N LYS A 17 27.38 -11.51 5.32
CA LYS A 17 27.86 -12.24 4.13
C LYS A 17 26.70 -12.88 3.37
N ASP A 18 25.73 -13.43 4.09
CA ASP A 18 24.48 -13.93 3.50
C ASP A 18 23.70 -12.79 2.81
N SER A 19 23.59 -11.63 3.48
CA SER A 19 22.94 -10.44 2.92
C SER A 19 23.66 -9.88 1.68
N TRP A 20 24.97 -10.02 1.57
CA TRP A 20 25.75 -9.65 0.38
C TRP A 20 25.52 -10.61 -0.79
N SER A 21 25.41 -11.90 -0.51
CA SER A 21 25.08 -12.90 -1.53
C SER A 21 23.69 -12.66 -2.13
N ASP A 22 22.73 -12.23 -1.31
CA ASP A 22 21.40 -11.79 -1.76
C ASP A 22 21.45 -10.54 -2.65
N LEU A 23 22.37 -9.61 -2.38
CA LEU A 23 22.60 -8.42 -3.21
C LEU A 23 23.25 -8.77 -4.56
N ASP A 24 24.22 -9.70 -4.59
CA ASP A 24 24.81 -10.17 -5.85
C ASP A 24 23.77 -10.88 -6.73
N ASN A 25 22.93 -11.71 -6.11
CA ASN A 25 21.80 -12.36 -6.77
C ASN A 25 20.78 -11.33 -7.30
N LEU A 26 20.52 -10.26 -6.55
CA LEU A 26 19.71 -9.14 -7.00
C LEU A 26 20.32 -8.44 -8.20
N MET A 27 21.61 -8.09 -8.18
CA MET A 27 22.27 -7.40 -9.29
C MET A 27 22.29 -8.23 -10.57
N ASN A 28 22.54 -9.54 -10.45
CA ASN A 28 22.44 -10.48 -11.56
C ASN A 28 21.00 -10.57 -12.11
N LEU A 29 20.01 -10.53 -11.22
CA LEU A 29 18.61 -10.53 -11.58
C LEU A 29 18.18 -9.20 -12.23
N GLU A 30 18.62 -8.05 -11.73
CA GLU A 30 18.35 -6.73 -12.33
C GLU A 30 18.92 -6.64 -13.74
N SER A 31 20.16 -7.08 -13.93
CA SER A 31 20.84 -7.05 -15.23
C SER A 31 20.14 -7.93 -16.27
N ASN A 32 19.49 -9.01 -15.84
CA ASN A 32 18.74 -9.92 -16.70
C ASN A 32 17.22 -9.71 -16.64
N TRP A 33 16.74 -8.75 -15.84
CA TRP A 33 15.31 -8.55 -15.55
C TRP A 33 14.50 -8.30 -16.82
N GLN A 34 15.04 -7.48 -17.72
CA GLN A 34 14.42 -7.17 -19.01
C GLN A 34 14.25 -8.42 -19.89
N LYS A 35 15.17 -9.39 -19.82
CA LYS A 35 15.09 -10.65 -20.56
C LYS A 35 14.11 -11.64 -19.92
N ILE A 36 13.98 -11.61 -18.59
CA ILE A 36 13.13 -12.52 -17.81
C ILE A 36 11.65 -12.11 -17.91
N VAL A 37 11.36 -10.82 -17.77
CA VAL A 37 9.99 -10.31 -17.63
C VAL A 37 9.47 -9.64 -18.91
N GLY A 38 10.37 -9.32 -19.84
CA GLY A 38 10.04 -8.61 -21.08
C GLY A 38 10.07 -7.09 -20.91
N LYS A 39 10.08 -6.37 -22.04
CA LYS A 39 10.27 -4.91 -22.08
C LYS A 39 9.19 -4.15 -21.31
N ASP A 40 7.93 -4.53 -21.47
CA ASP A 40 6.78 -3.81 -20.92
C ASP A 40 6.74 -3.91 -19.38
N LEU A 41 6.88 -5.13 -18.86
CA LEU A 41 6.91 -5.36 -17.42
C LEU A 41 8.20 -4.83 -16.76
N SER A 42 9.33 -4.81 -17.46
CA SER A 42 10.60 -4.28 -16.92
C SER A 42 10.60 -2.76 -16.70
N GLN A 43 9.79 -2.01 -17.45
CA GLN A 43 9.68 -0.56 -17.27
C GLN A 43 8.81 -0.20 -16.06
N GLU A 44 7.76 -1.00 -15.86
CA GLU A 44 6.69 -0.73 -14.90
C GLU A 44 6.86 -1.47 -13.57
N CYS A 45 7.69 -2.52 -13.58
CA CYS A 45 7.95 -3.36 -12.43
C CYS A 45 9.45 -3.47 -12.18
N LYS A 46 9.90 -3.05 -11.00
CA LYS A 46 11.32 -3.10 -10.61
C LYS A 46 11.52 -4.09 -9.46
N PRO A 47 12.53 -4.96 -9.52
CA PRO A 47 12.91 -5.75 -8.36
C PRO A 47 13.43 -4.79 -7.28
N LEU A 48 12.93 -4.93 -6.05
CA LEU A 48 13.33 -4.08 -4.94
C LEU A 48 14.36 -4.77 -4.06
N LYS A 49 14.08 -6.04 -3.70
CA LYS A 49 14.94 -6.82 -2.83
C LYS A 49 14.65 -8.31 -2.88
N ILE A 50 15.66 -9.13 -2.58
CA ILE A 50 15.56 -10.55 -2.29
C ILE A 50 15.85 -10.68 -0.79
N GLU A 51 14.89 -11.20 -0.04
CA GLU A 51 15.08 -11.52 1.38
C GLU A 51 14.58 -12.93 1.63
N LYS A 52 15.41 -13.80 2.23
CA LYS A 52 15.00 -15.17 2.62
C LYS A 52 14.34 -15.96 1.47
N ASN A 53 14.91 -15.87 0.26
CA ASN A 53 14.38 -16.47 -0.97
C ASN A 53 13.02 -15.90 -1.41
N VAL A 54 12.68 -14.67 -1.02
CA VAL A 54 11.47 -13.98 -1.45
C VAL A 54 11.85 -12.75 -2.26
N LEU A 55 11.58 -12.80 -3.57
CA LEU A 55 11.76 -11.65 -4.45
C LEU A 55 10.60 -10.69 -4.26
N THR A 56 10.90 -9.46 -3.86
CA THR A 56 9.94 -8.39 -3.72
C THR A 56 10.02 -7.50 -4.96
N ILE A 57 8.96 -7.49 -5.75
CA ILE A 57 8.83 -6.68 -6.97
C ILE A 57 7.90 -5.52 -6.65
N VAL A 58 8.32 -4.33 -7.06
CA VAL A 58 7.53 -3.11 -6.99
C VAL A 58 6.84 -2.90 -8.33
N ALA A 59 5.51 -2.77 -8.34
CA ALA A 59 4.73 -2.37 -9.52
C ALA A 59 4.26 -0.92 -9.38
N ASN A 60 4.42 -0.12 -10.44
CA ASN A 60 3.98 1.27 -10.48
C ASN A 60 2.45 1.41 -10.63
N HIS A 61 1.77 0.43 -11.24
CA HIS A 61 0.33 0.50 -11.52
C HIS A 61 -0.44 -0.72 -10.96
N PRO A 62 -1.70 -0.57 -10.50
CA PRO A 62 -2.55 -1.68 -10.09
C PRO A 62 -2.82 -2.72 -11.18
N GLN A 63 -2.88 -2.31 -12.46
CA GLN A 63 -3.06 -3.23 -13.58
C GLN A 63 -1.84 -4.15 -13.75
N TRP A 64 -0.63 -3.58 -13.71
CA TRP A 64 0.62 -4.35 -13.74
C TRP A 64 0.79 -5.29 -12.54
N ARG A 65 0.24 -4.94 -11.37
CA ARG A 65 0.18 -5.88 -10.24
C ARG A 65 -0.65 -7.12 -10.61
N GLN A 66 -1.84 -6.95 -11.17
CA GLN A 66 -2.68 -8.08 -11.56
C GLN A 66 -1.96 -8.95 -12.59
N GLU A 67 -1.36 -8.31 -13.59
CA GLU A 67 -0.59 -9.00 -14.62
C GLU A 67 0.60 -9.77 -14.03
N LEU A 68 1.39 -9.17 -13.13
CA LEU A 68 2.46 -9.87 -12.40
C LEU A 68 1.95 -11.03 -11.54
N ILE A 69 0.76 -10.93 -10.95
CA ILE A 69 0.16 -12.03 -10.19
C ILE A 69 -0.13 -13.21 -11.12
N TYR A 70 -0.68 -12.97 -12.31
CA TYR A 70 -0.88 -14.01 -13.32
C TYR A 70 0.46 -14.53 -13.89
N TYR A 71 1.41 -13.64 -14.15
CA TYR A 71 2.75 -13.97 -14.64
C TYR A 71 3.65 -14.63 -13.59
N LYS A 72 3.25 -14.65 -12.31
CA LYS A 72 4.03 -15.21 -11.19
C LYS A 72 4.54 -16.61 -11.45
N HIS A 73 3.75 -17.45 -12.12
CA HIS A 73 4.12 -18.82 -12.45
C HIS A 73 5.25 -18.87 -13.49
N LYS A 74 5.11 -18.14 -14.61
CA LYS A 74 6.15 -18.03 -15.65
C LYS A 74 7.42 -17.35 -15.14
N LEU A 75 7.27 -16.35 -14.27
CA LEU A 75 8.37 -15.66 -13.61
C LEU A 75 9.18 -16.62 -12.74
N LYS A 76 8.50 -17.47 -11.96
CA LYS A 76 9.18 -18.47 -11.11
C LYS A 76 10.00 -19.44 -11.94
N GLU A 77 9.47 -19.94 -13.05
CA GLU A 77 10.19 -20.83 -13.96
C GLU A 77 11.38 -20.13 -14.62
N SER A 78 11.19 -18.88 -15.04
CA SER A 78 12.25 -18.11 -15.69
C SER A 78 13.38 -17.77 -14.72
N ILE A 79 13.07 -17.45 -13.47
CA ILE A 79 14.08 -17.19 -12.43
C ILE A 79 14.78 -18.49 -11.97
N ALA A 80 14.08 -19.63 -11.96
CA ALA A 80 14.68 -20.91 -11.63
C ALA A 80 15.80 -21.31 -12.62
N LYS A 81 15.73 -20.87 -13.89
CA LYS A 81 16.80 -21.08 -14.87
C LYS A 81 18.08 -20.31 -14.57
N TYR A 82 18.02 -19.29 -13.71
CA TYR A 82 19.16 -18.51 -13.26
C TYR A 82 19.72 -18.98 -11.90
N ASP A 83 19.38 -20.21 -11.49
CA ASP A 83 19.87 -20.87 -10.27
C ASP A 83 19.49 -20.18 -8.94
N ILE A 84 18.46 -19.34 -8.96
CA ILE A 84 17.94 -18.66 -7.75
C ILE A 84 16.73 -19.43 -7.24
N ASN A 85 16.88 -20.15 -6.13
CA ASN A 85 15.79 -20.88 -5.49
C ASN A 85 14.84 -19.93 -4.73
N LEU A 86 13.90 -19.30 -5.43
CA LEU A 86 12.87 -18.44 -4.82
C LEU A 86 11.71 -19.28 -4.27
N LYS A 87 11.42 -19.11 -2.97
CA LYS A 87 10.25 -19.69 -2.29
C LYS A 87 8.97 -18.95 -2.66
N SER A 88 9.02 -17.63 -2.80
CA SER A 88 7.85 -16.84 -3.19
C SER A 88 8.21 -15.52 -3.85
N ILE A 89 7.25 -14.96 -4.59
CA ILE A 89 7.34 -13.62 -5.18
C ILE A 89 6.28 -12.77 -4.48
N ARG A 90 6.69 -11.65 -3.88
CA ARG A 90 5.80 -10.65 -3.31
C ARG A 90 5.74 -9.45 -4.24
N VAL A 91 4.55 -9.10 -4.69
CA VAL A 91 4.34 -7.88 -5.49
C VAL A 91 3.77 -6.81 -4.57
N ILE A 92 4.57 -5.78 -4.32
CA ILE A 92 4.14 -4.58 -3.61
C ILE A 92 3.84 -3.49 -4.64
N GLN A 93 2.88 -2.62 -4.33
CA GLN A 93 2.78 -1.37 -5.08
C GLN A 93 3.81 -0.41 -4.52
N SER A 94 4.58 0.21 -5.40
CA SER A 94 5.18 1.50 -5.05
C SER A 94 4.04 2.51 -5.10
N TYR A 95 3.51 2.85 -3.94
CA TYR A 95 3.07 4.21 -3.75
C TYR A 95 4.34 5.06 -3.76
N SER A 96 4.85 5.36 -4.97
CA SER A 96 5.65 6.56 -5.12
C SER A 96 4.65 7.66 -4.86
N ASN A 97 4.60 8.08 -3.60
CA ASN A 97 3.90 9.26 -3.19
C ASN A 97 4.33 10.32 -4.20
N ASN A 98 3.41 10.82 -5.01
CA ASN A 98 3.66 12.02 -5.77
C ASN A 98 3.86 13.11 -4.70
N GLU A 99 5.08 13.24 -4.17
CA GLU A 99 5.45 14.26 -3.19
C GLU A 99 5.53 15.65 -3.82
N ASN A 100 4.75 15.92 -4.87
CA ASN A 100 4.73 17.22 -5.52
C ASN A 100 3.32 17.63 -5.93
N LYS A 101 2.82 18.61 -5.14
CA LYS A 101 1.59 19.43 -5.25
C LYS A 101 0.41 18.89 -4.43
N LYS A 102 -0.04 19.51 -3.33
CA LYS A 102 0.00 20.94 -2.95
C LYS A 102 0.02 21.10 -1.42
N ILE A 103 0.95 21.90 -0.90
CA ILE A 103 0.66 22.75 0.26
C ILE A 103 -0.30 23.82 -0.27
N ASN A 104 -1.57 23.50 -0.49
CA ASN A 104 -2.60 24.51 -0.69
C ASN A 104 -3.79 24.03 0.12
N ASP A 105 -3.83 24.54 1.35
CA ASP A 105 -4.92 24.46 2.31
C ASP A 105 -5.60 23.10 2.42
N PHE A 106 -5.15 22.31 3.41
CA PHE A 106 -5.93 21.24 4.01
C PHE A 106 -7.39 21.65 4.21
N ALA A 107 -7.64 22.93 4.59
CA ALA A 107 -8.96 23.51 4.71
C ALA A 107 -9.82 23.43 3.43
N PHE A 108 -9.23 23.66 2.24
CA PHE A 108 -9.94 23.61 0.97
C PHE A 108 -10.30 22.18 0.55
N GLU A 109 -9.39 21.22 0.81
CA GLU A 109 -9.66 19.80 0.59
C GLU A 109 -10.72 19.28 1.57
N TRP A 110 -10.68 19.75 2.82
CA TRP A 110 -11.69 19.45 3.84
C TRP A 110 -13.06 20.06 3.55
N GLU A 111 -13.12 21.26 2.96
CA GLU A 111 -14.37 21.88 2.53
C GLU A 111 -15.03 21.15 1.36
N ASN A 112 -14.24 20.58 0.45
CA ASN A 112 -14.74 19.87 -0.73
C ASN A 112 -14.83 18.35 -0.55
N HIS A 113 -14.61 17.85 0.67
CA HIS A 113 -14.67 16.43 0.95
C HIS A 113 -16.09 15.87 0.69
N PRO A 114 -16.24 14.73 -0.02
CA PRO A 114 -17.54 14.18 -0.42
C PRO A 114 -18.46 13.84 0.77
N SER A 115 -17.88 13.54 1.94
CA SER A 115 -18.65 13.32 3.18
C SER A 115 -19.13 14.61 3.85
N ARG A 116 -18.70 15.79 3.39
CA ARG A 116 -19.09 17.08 4.01
C ARG A 116 -20.40 17.56 3.41
N ILE A 117 -21.43 17.58 4.24
CA ILE A 117 -22.75 18.09 3.87
C ILE A 117 -22.68 19.62 3.92
N LYS A 118 -22.60 20.26 2.75
CA LYS A 118 -22.65 21.74 2.64
C LYS A 118 -24.09 22.19 2.84
N GLY A 119 -24.34 22.97 3.89
CA GLY A 119 -25.66 23.57 4.17
C GLY A 119 -26.57 22.73 5.06
N SER A 120 -26.14 22.39 6.27
CA SER A 120 -27.04 21.89 7.30
C SER A 120 -28.05 23.00 7.67
N GLN A 121 -29.22 22.99 7.01
CA GLN A 121 -30.37 23.79 7.44
C GLN A 121 -30.90 23.17 8.74
N ILE A 122 -30.33 23.57 9.87
CA ILE A 122 -30.78 23.18 11.20
C ILE A 122 -32.00 24.04 11.54
N VAL A 123 -33.10 23.39 11.91
CA VAL A 123 -34.36 24.01 12.33
C VAL A 123 -34.74 23.49 13.71
N ILE A 124 -35.53 24.26 14.45
CA ILE A 124 -35.96 23.87 15.79
C ILE A 124 -37.18 22.96 15.67
N CYS A 125 -37.13 21.78 16.30
CA CYS A 125 -38.28 20.89 16.38
C CYS A 125 -39.37 21.48 17.29
N LYS A 126 -40.63 21.48 16.85
CA LYS A 126 -41.76 22.07 17.59
C LYS A 126 -42.15 21.33 18.89
N ILE A 127 -41.67 20.09 19.07
CA ILE A 127 -42.01 19.25 20.24
C ILE A 127 -40.91 19.39 21.31
N CYS A 128 -39.68 18.95 21.01
CA CYS A 128 -38.55 18.95 21.94
C CYS A 128 -37.76 20.27 21.98
N HIS A 129 -37.99 21.17 21.02
CA HIS A 129 -37.19 22.40 20.84
C HIS A 129 -35.70 22.14 20.55
N CYS A 130 -35.37 20.92 20.11
CA CYS A 130 -34.02 20.49 19.83
C CYS A 130 -33.58 20.86 18.39
N PRO A 131 -32.31 21.23 18.18
CA PRO A 131 -31.78 21.59 16.86
C PRO A 131 -31.78 20.34 15.97
N THR A 132 -32.60 20.38 14.94
CA THR A 132 -32.94 19.23 14.11
C THR A 132 -32.68 19.54 12.64
N PRO A 133 -32.08 18.63 11.85
CA PRO A 133 -31.94 18.84 10.42
C PRO A 133 -33.30 19.03 9.75
N LYS A 134 -33.44 20.00 8.85
CA LYS A 134 -34.68 20.25 8.11
C LYS A 134 -35.20 19.03 7.37
N GLY A 135 -34.31 18.17 6.89
CA GLY A 135 -34.67 16.89 6.27
C GLY A 135 -35.47 15.96 7.20
N GLU A 136 -35.16 15.93 8.49
CA GLU A 136 -35.93 15.13 9.46
C GLU A 136 -37.33 15.73 9.69
N ILE A 137 -37.43 17.06 9.79
CA ILE A 137 -38.73 17.73 9.93
C ILE A 137 -39.59 17.53 8.68
N GLN A 138 -39.00 17.58 7.48
CA GLN A 138 -39.73 17.32 6.24
C GLN A 138 -40.20 15.86 6.14
N ARG A 139 -39.42 14.91 6.67
CA ARG A 139 -39.72 13.48 6.57
C ARG A 139 -40.73 13.01 7.61
N TRP A 140 -40.64 13.48 8.85
CA TRP A 140 -41.43 12.97 9.98
C TRP A 140 -42.29 14.04 10.68
N GLY A 141 -42.19 15.31 10.30
CA GLY A 141 -42.85 16.43 10.97
C GLY A 141 -42.26 16.80 12.34
N LYS A 142 -41.31 16.00 12.84
CA LYS A 142 -40.67 16.10 14.15
C LYS A 142 -39.27 15.47 14.10
N CYS A 143 -38.44 15.73 15.11
CA CYS A 143 -37.09 15.16 15.18
C CYS A 143 -37.12 13.63 15.37
N THR A 144 -36.00 12.98 15.04
CA THR A 144 -35.81 11.53 15.21
C THR A 144 -36.15 11.03 16.63
N PHE A 145 -35.81 11.81 17.66
CA PHE A 145 -36.06 11.44 19.06
C PHE A 145 -37.54 11.46 19.43
N CYS A 146 -38.29 12.46 18.94
CA CYS A 146 -39.73 12.51 19.14
C CYS A 146 -40.44 11.41 18.34
N TRP A 147 -40.01 11.18 17.10
CA TRP A 147 -40.59 10.12 16.27
C TRP A 147 -40.41 8.73 16.90
N ARG A 148 -39.26 8.44 17.51
CA ARG A 148 -39.02 7.16 18.21
C ARG A 148 -39.87 6.97 19.47
N LYS A 149 -40.33 8.05 20.11
CA LYS A 149 -41.17 7.96 21.32
C LYS A 149 -42.65 7.71 21.00
N ASP A 150 -43.10 8.09 19.80
CA ASP A 150 -44.47 7.86 19.33
C ASP A 150 -44.67 6.48 18.69
N LYS A 151 -43.64 5.62 18.73
CA LYS A 151 -43.66 4.26 18.22
C LYS A 151 -43.57 3.27 19.37
#